data_AF-A0AAJ8DRL4-F1
#
_entry.id   AF-A0AAJ8DRL4-F1
#
_cell.length_a   1.000
_cell.length_b   1.000
_cell.length_c   1.000
_cell.angle_alpha   90.00
_cell.angle_beta   90.00
_cell.angle_gamma   90.00
#
_symmetry.space_group_name_H-M   'P 1'
#
loop_
_entity.id
_entity.type
_entity.pdbx_description
1 polymer ?
#
loop_
_entity_poly.entity_id
_entity_poly.type
_entity_poly.pdbx_seq_one_letter_code
_entity_poly.pdbx_strand_id
1 'polypeptide(L)'
;MYRTTRSPMMQPLVNSGMGMAPFFKVNSHLTEHISAHSKMRFRTGPDEAGGTDVLHYESCASLCLRLYCRLISSLLPWFWSPQVTVFEQEHFQGKCLEFTSECCNIQECGLDNIRSIRVESGAWVGFEHHDFQGQQFILERGEYPHWDAYSGSLSYHVERLMSLRPIYCAAHQSSRMIIFERENFMGRSVEICDDYPSLQGMGWMMPEVGSMHVQCGAFVCYQYPGYRGQQYIMECERHSGDYQHWRNWGSHCQTPQIQSIRRIQH
;
A
#
# COMPACT_ATOMS: atom_id res chain seq x y z
N MET A 1 -19.35 45.89 -4.91
CA MET A 1 -17.98 46.31 -5.30
C MET A 1 -17.06 45.14 -5.07
N TYR A 2 -16.58 44.53 -6.16
CA TYR A 2 -15.60 43.44 -6.14
C TYR A 2 -14.26 43.95 -5.58
N ARG A 3 -13.68 43.25 -4.60
CA ARG A 3 -12.26 43.39 -4.25
C ARG A 3 -11.55 42.12 -4.69
N THR A 4 -10.92 42.22 -5.86
CA THR A 4 -9.99 41.25 -6.42
C THR A 4 -8.61 41.53 -5.81
N THR A 5 -8.13 40.69 -4.90
CA THR A 5 -6.72 40.67 -4.49
C THR A 5 -5.94 39.84 -5.51
N ARG A 6 -5.04 40.51 -6.24
CA ARG A 6 -4.15 39.93 -7.24
C ARG A 6 -3.10 39.03 -6.57
N SER A 7 -3.09 37.75 -6.95
CA SER A 7 -1.97 36.83 -6.70
C SER A 7 -0.75 37.23 -7.56
N PRO A 8 0.49 37.16 -7.06
CA PRO A 8 1.66 37.40 -7.88
C PRO A 8 1.92 36.20 -8.80
N MET A 9 1.99 36.46 -10.11
CA MET A 9 2.48 35.55 -11.14
C MET A 9 3.97 35.24 -10.88
N MET A 10 4.31 33.95 -10.77
CA MET A 10 5.69 33.49 -11.02
C MET A 10 5.82 33.15 -12.51
N GLN A 11 6.75 33.83 -13.18
CA GLN A 11 7.18 33.49 -14.55
C GLN A 11 8.17 32.31 -14.50
N PRO A 12 8.19 31.43 -15.52
CA PRO A 12 9.14 30.33 -15.59
C PRO A 12 10.53 30.82 -16.03
N LEU A 13 11.56 30.51 -15.24
CA LEU A 13 12.95 30.55 -15.67
C LEU A 13 13.22 29.27 -16.48
N VAL A 14 13.37 29.44 -17.78
CA VAL A 14 13.99 28.45 -18.66
C VAL A 14 15.46 28.37 -18.24
N ASN A 15 15.90 27.20 -17.75
CA ASN A 15 17.32 26.89 -17.71
C ASN A 15 17.54 25.47 -18.22
N SER A 16 18.31 25.43 -19.29
CA SER A 16 18.80 24.27 -20.03
C SER A 16 19.75 23.42 -19.18
N GLY A 17 19.59 22.09 -19.28
CA GLY A 17 20.70 21.15 -19.14
C GLY A 17 20.85 20.43 -17.80
N MET A 18 20.68 19.10 -17.86
CA MET A 18 21.17 18.06 -16.95
C MET A 18 20.60 17.99 -15.53
N GLY A 19 19.95 16.85 -15.24
CA GLY A 19 19.28 16.55 -13.98
C GLY A 19 20.23 16.44 -12.79
N MET A 20 19.81 17.03 -11.68
CA MET A 20 20.23 16.66 -10.33
C MET A 20 19.00 16.61 -9.42
N ALA A 21 18.93 15.58 -8.59
CA ALA A 21 17.92 15.41 -7.55
C ALA A 21 17.98 16.55 -6.51
N PRO A 22 16.86 16.87 -5.83
CA PRO A 22 16.82 17.97 -4.87
C PRO A 22 17.67 17.66 -3.62
N PHE A 23 18.66 18.51 -3.36
CA PHE A 23 19.37 18.59 -2.08
C PHE A 23 18.43 19.14 -1.00
N PHE A 24 18.15 18.36 0.05
CA PHE A 24 17.57 18.90 1.29
C PHE A 24 18.69 19.47 2.17
N LYS A 25 18.59 20.76 2.49
CA LYS A 25 19.51 21.46 3.39
C LYS A 25 19.14 21.11 4.84
N VAL A 26 19.91 20.20 5.47
CA VAL A 26 19.73 19.85 6.87
C VAL A 26 20.27 20.99 7.75
N ASN A 27 19.45 21.44 8.69
CA ASN A 27 19.70 22.56 9.59
C ASN A 27 20.89 22.25 10.53
N SER A 28 21.79 23.23 10.71
CA SER A 28 23.10 23.08 11.38
C SER A 28 23.06 22.82 12.89
N HIS A 29 21.89 22.51 13.47
CA HIS A 29 21.74 22.22 14.90
C HIS A 29 21.67 20.72 15.25
N LEU A 30 21.62 19.83 14.25
CA LEU A 30 21.63 18.37 14.48
C LEU A 30 23.04 17.75 14.53
N THR A 31 24.07 18.52 14.17
CA THR A 31 25.43 17.99 13.99
C THR A 31 26.19 17.78 15.31
N GLU A 32 25.78 18.44 16.40
CA GLU A 32 26.50 18.34 17.68
C GLU A 32 26.09 17.10 18.52
N HIS A 33 24.93 16.50 18.26
CA HIS A 33 24.47 15.36 19.06
C HIS A 33 25.09 14.01 18.67
N ILE A 34 25.72 13.91 17.49
CA ILE A 34 26.28 12.65 16.98
C ILE A 34 27.74 12.43 17.45
N SER A 35 28.42 13.46 17.96
CA SER A 35 29.84 13.35 18.35
C SER A 35 30.08 12.76 19.75
N ALA A 36 29.05 12.52 20.57
CA ALA A 36 29.25 12.15 21.98
C ALA A 36 29.33 10.63 22.25
N HIS A 37 28.99 9.76 21.29
CA HIS A 37 28.84 8.32 21.55
C HIS A 37 29.89 7.39 20.90
N SER A 38 30.81 7.90 20.08
CA SER A 38 31.91 7.08 19.56
C SER A 38 33.16 7.22 20.42
N LYS A 39 33.32 6.36 21.44
CA LYS A 39 34.66 6.05 22.00
C LYS A 39 35.47 5.29 20.95
N MET A 40 35.98 5.97 19.92
CA MET A 40 37.01 5.42 19.03
C MET A 40 38.38 5.87 19.53
N ARG A 41 39.16 4.91 20.02
CA ARG A 41 40.53 5.11 20.47
C ARG A 41 41.45 4.86 19.27
N PHE A 42 41.96 5.93 18.65
CA PHE A 42 42.94 5.81 17.59
C PHE A 42 44.32 5.47 18.20
N ARG A 43 44.95 4.38 17.73
CA ARG A 43 46.40 4.16 17.92
C ARG A 43 47.08 4.72 16.67
N THR A 44 47.97 5.68 16.85
CA THR A 44 48.90 6.13 15.81
C THR A 44 50.18 5.29 15.90
N GLY A 45 50.54 4.62 14.80
CA GLY A 45 51.89 4.10 14.56
C GLY A 45 52.58 5.01 13.53
N PRO A 46 53.92 5.13 13.55
CA PRO A 46 54.60 6.16 12.77
C PRO A 46 54.70 5.79 11.28
N ASP A 47 54.64 6.85 10.47
CA ASP A 47 54.70 6.90 9.03
C ASP A 47 55.99 6.32 8.45
N GLU A 48 55.87 5.49 7.40
CA GLU A 48 56.86 5.47 6.32
C GLU A 48 56.15 5.45 4.95
N ALA A 49 56.32 6.60 4.27
CA ALA A 49 56.34 6.87 2.84
C ALA A 49 55.71 5.88 1.84
N GLY A 50 54.71 6.41 1.11
CA GLY A 50 54.55 6.13 -0.32
C GLY A 50 53.43 5.19 -0.72
N GLY A 51 52.18 5.67 -0.67
CA GLY A 51 51.04 5.01 -1.29
C GLY A 51 49.83 5.93 -1.30
N THR A 52 49.24 6.16 -2.47
CA THR A 52 47.96 6.87 -2.59
C THR A 52 46.86 6.05 -1.90
N ASP A 53 46.47 6.45 -0.70
CA ASP A 53 45.34 5.87 0.05
C ASP A 53 44.00 6.23 -0.60
N VAL A 54 43.63 5.49 -1.63
CA VAL A 54 42.27 5.50 -2.22
C VAL A 54 41.31 4.60 -1.42
N LEU A 55 41.78 3.95 -0.35
CA LEU A 55 41.01 2.93 0.38
C LEU A 55 40.73 3.32 1.84
N HIS A 56 40.10 4.47 2.08
CA HIS A 56 39.43 4.68 3.37
C HIS A 56 38.22 5.63 3.35
N TYR A 57 37.83 6.15 2.18
CA TYR A 57 36.67 7.03 2.04
C TYR A 57 35.36 6.27 1.70
N GLU A 58 35.44 5.16 0.95
CA GLU A 58 34.26 4.36 0.58
C GLU A 58 33.60 3.63 1.77
N SER A 59 34.37 3.36 2.83
CA SER A 59 33.84 2.71 4.05
C SER A 59 32.97 3.66 4.88
N CYS A 60 33.34 4.93 4.98
CA CYS A 60 32.62 5.88 5.84
C CYS A 60 31.27 6.31 5.22
N ALA A 61 31.19 6.45 3.90
CA ALA A 61 29.93 6.70 3.21
C ALA A 61 28.97 5.49 3.28
N SER A 62 29.50 4.26 3.11
CA SER A 62 28.75 3.00 3.26
C SER A 62 28.24 2.80 4.70
N LEU A 63 29.08 3.07 5.71
CA LEU A 63 28.66 2.99 7.11
C LEU A 63 27.69 4.12 7.50
N CYS A 64 27.91 5.36 7.04
CA CYS A 64 26.95 6.44 7.24
C CYS A 64 25.61 6.13 6.56
N LEU A 65 25.59 5.59 5.34
CA LEU A 65 24.35 5.17 4.68
C LEU A 65 23.68 4.01 5.42
N ARG A 66 24.44 3.02 5.91
CA ARG A 66 23.89 1.92 6.71
C ARG A 66 23.35 2.39 8.06
N LEU A 67 24.02 3.34 8.72
CA LEU A 67 23.57 3.92 9.98
C LEU A 67 22.37 4.86 9.77
N TYR A 68 22.37 5.64 8.69
CA TYR A 68 21.25 6.49 8.27
C TYR A 68 20.03 5.65 7.87
N CYS A 69 20.21 4.58 7.09
CA CYS A 69 19.16 3.59 6.78
C CYS A 69 18.66 2.88 8.05
N ARG A 70 19.54 2.57 9.01
CA ARG A 70 19.14 1.98 10.31
C ARG A 70 18.35 2.96 11.16
N LEU A 71 18.78 4.23 11.26
CA LEU A 71 18.07 5.31 11.96
C LEU A 71 16.72 5.63 11.32
N ILE A 72 16.67 5.70 9.99
CA ILE A 72 15.43 5.84 9.22
C ILE A 72 14.54 4.61 9.45
N SER A 73 15.05 3.38 9.33
CA SER A 73 14.25 2.17 9.60
C SER A 73 13.71 2.06 11.03
N SER A 74 14.37 2.68 12.02
CA SER A 74 13.86 2.75 13.41
C SER A 74 12.88 3.90 13.66
N LEU A 75 12.84 4.91 12.78
CA LEU A 75 11.96 6.09 12.88
C LEU A 75 10.78 6.04 11.89
N LEU A 76 10.90 5.26 10.80
CA LEU A 76 9.87 5.00 9.78
C LEU A 76 8.58 4.32 10.26
N PRO A 77 8.58 3.43 11.27
CA PRO A 77 7.34 2.75 11.70
C PRO A 77 6.27 3.72 12.21
N TRP A 78 6.67 4.91 12.66
CA TRP A 78 5.77 5.93 13.22
C TRP A 78 5.16 6.84 12.16
N PHE A 79 5.71 6.88 10.95
CA PHE A 79 5.24 7.80 9.91
C PHE A 79 4.23 7.13 8.95
N TRP A 80 4.16 5.79 8.94
CA TRP A 80 3.37 4.98 8.00
C TRP A 80 2.61 3.85 8.73
N SER A 81 2.21 4.04 9.99
CA SER A 81 1.34 3.07 10.66
C SER A 81 -0.06 3.12 10.04
N PRO A 82 -0.64 1.99 9.60
CA PRO A 82 -2.02 1.97 9.16
C PRO A 82 -2.95 2.28 10.33
N GLN A 83 -3.99 3.06 10.09
CA GLN A 83 -4.98 3.43 11.09
C GLN A 83 -6.36 3.45 10.45
N VAL A 84 -7.32 2.83 11.13
CA VAL A 84 -8.73 2.83 10.77
C VAL A 84 -9.60 2.98 12.01
N THR A 85 -10.59 3.86 11.95
CA THR A 85 -11.66 3.99 12.95
C THR A 85 -12.95 3.41 12.43
N VAL A 86 -13.56 2.49 13.17
CA VAL A 86 -14.85 1.89 12.83
C VAL A 86 -15.93 2.32 13.81
N PHE A 87 -17.17 2.40 13.33
CA PHE A 87 -18.31 2.90 14.09
C PHE A 87 -19.48 1.92 14.03
N GLU A 88 -20.15 1.77 15.16
CA GLU A 88 -21.33 0.91 15.34
C GLU A 88 -22.56 1.41 14.57
N GLN A 89 -22.64 2.71 14.28
CA GLN A 89 -23.74 3.31 13.53
C GLN A 89 -23.24 3.99 12.25
N GLU A 90 -24.16 4.26 11.33
CA GLU A 90 -23.90 5.02 10.11
C GLU A 90 -23.52 6.47 10.44
N HIS A 91 -22.90 7.16 9.49
CA HIS A 91 -22.50 8.57 9.62
C HIS A 91 -21.62 8.86 10.85
N PHE A 92 -20.75 7.91 11.18
CA PHE A 92 -19.71 8.02 12.22
C PHE A 92 -20.28 8.27 13.63
N GLN A 93 -21.38 7.59 13.96
CA GLN A 93 -22.07 7.70 15.24
C GLN A 93 -21.94 6.41 16.09
N GLY A 94 -22.40 6.48 17.34
CA GLY A 94 -22.41 5.34 18.26
C GLY A 94 -21.04 5.00 18.84
N LYS A 95 -20.87 3.76 19.32
CA LYS A 95 -19.59 3.27 19.80
C LYS A 95 -18.58 3.24 18.64
N CYS A 96 -17.35 3.68 18.89
CA CYS A 96 -16.27 3.60 17.92
C CYS A 96 -15.03 2.92 18.50
N LEU A 97 -14.24 2.31 17.63
CA LEU A 97 -12.96 1.68 17.96
C LEU A 97 -11.94 2.02 16.88
N GLU A 98 -10.71 2.27 17.31
CA GLU A 98 -9.56 2.50 16.44
C GLU A 98 -8.71 1.22 16.38
N PHE A 99 -8.28 0.86 15.17
CA PHE A 99 -7.38 -0.26 14.92
C PHE A 99 -6.13 0.21 14.19
N THR A 100 -4.98 -0.30 14.65
CA THR A 100 -3.66 -0.13 14.00
C THR A 100 -3.04 -1.47 13.59
N SER A 101 -3.73 -2.56 13.86
CA SER A 101 -3.39 -3.93 13.50
C SER A 101 -4.65 -4.69 13.06
N GLU A 102 -4.46 -5.94 12.62
CA GLU A 102 -5.59 -6.82 12.29
C GLU A 102 -6.50 -7.11 13.48
N CYS A 103 -7.79 -7.31 13.19
CA CYS A 103 -8.81 -7.77 14.11
C CYS A 103 -9.61 -8.89 13.43
N CYS A 104 -9.45 -10.12 13.90
CA CYS A 104 -10.10 -11.29 13.32
C CYS A 104 -11.59 -11.42 13.72
N ASN A 105 -12.03 -10.73 14.77
CA ASN A 105 -13.41 -10.76 15.23
C ASN A 105 -13.77 -9.51 16.04
N ILE A 106 -14.54 -8.60 15.46
CA ILE A 106 -14.94 -7.36 16.13
C ILE A 106 -15.85 -7.55 17.34
N GLN A 107 -16.53 -8.71 17.43
CA GLN A 107 -17.44 -9.00 18.54
C GLN A 107 -16.66 -9.18 19.85
N GLU A 108 -15.41 -9.64 19.78
CA GLU A 108 -14.50 -9.73 20.92
C GLU A 108 -14.08 -8.34 21.44
N CYS A 109 -14.16 -7.32 20.58
CA CYS A 109 -13.97 -5.91 20.96
C CYS A 109 -15.29 -5.24 21.41
N GLY A 110 -16.40 -6.00 21.43
CA GLY A 110 -17.73 -5.56 21.82
C GLY A 110 -18.43 -4.68 20.78
N LEU A 111 -18.19 -4.90 19.49
CA LEU A 111 -18.99 -4.35 18.40
C LEU A 111 -19.84 -5.45 17.77
N ASP A 112 -21.14 -5.23 17.61
CA ASP A 112 -22.04 -6.20 16.97
C ASP A 112 -21.91 -6.18 15.44
N ASN A 113 -21.76 -4.98 14.87
CA ASN A 113 -21.49 -4.77 13.44
C ASN A 113 -20.79 -3.43 13.22
N ILE A 114 -20.08 -3.30 12.10
CA ILE A 114 -19.52 -2.04 11.63
C ILE A 114 -20.47 -1.45 10.60
N ARG A 115 -20.86 -0.18 10.80
CA ARG A 115 -21.82 0.53 9.94
C ARG A 115 -21.23 1.74 9.22
N SER A 116 -20.18 2.32 9.75
CA SER A 116 -19.37 3.32 9.05
C SER A 116 -17.90 3.24 9.45
N ILE A 117 -17.01 3.71 8.56
CA ILE A 117 -15.57 3.53 8.68
C ILE A 117 -14.86 4.82 8.25
N ARG A 118 -13.81 5.20 8.96
CA ARG A 118 -12.82 6.18 8.53
C ARG A 118 -11.47 5.49 8.44
N VAL A 119 -10.79 5.66 7.31
CA VAL A 119 -9.42 5.19 7.13
C VAL A 119 -8.51 6.40 7.13
N GLU A 120 -7.79 6.60 8.23
CA GLU A 120 -6.89 7.74 8.43
C GLU A 120 -5.55 7.56 7.68
N SER A 121 -5.04 6.32 7.62
CA SER A 121 -3.79 5.99 6.93
C SER A 121 -3.70 4.53 6.50
N GLY A 122 -2.99 4.31 5.38
CA GLY A 122 -2.79 3.00 4.80
C GLY A 122 -3.99 2.49 4.03
N ALA A 123 -3.90 1.23 3.62
CA ALA A 123 -4.99 0.48 3.02
C ALA A 123 -5.39 -0.67 3.93
N TRP A 124 -6.68 -0.95 3.97
CA TRP A 124 -7.27 -2.01 4.77
C TRP A 124 -8.17 -2.88 3.90
N VAL A 125 -8.36 -4.12 4.33
CA VAL A 125 -9.39 -5.00 3.79
C VAL A 125 -10.34 -5.39 4.92
N GLY A 126 -11.63 -5.13 4.72
CA GLY A 126 -12.71 -5.63 5.57
C GLY A 126 -13.28 -6.94 5.02
N PHE A 127 -13.80 -7.78 5.90
CA PHE A 127 -14.38 -9.07 5.54
C PHE A 127 -15.77 -9.23 6.15
N GLU A 128 -16.64 -9.90 5.40
CA GLU A 128 -18.02 -10.20 5.80
C GLU A 128 -18.11 -11.07 7.07
N HIS A 129 -17.16 -11.97 7.28
CA HIS A 129 -17.15 -12.89 8.42
C HIS A 129 -15.90 -12.72 9.27
N HIS A 130 -15.88 -13.39 10.43
CA HIS A 130 -14.70 -13.51 11.27
C HIS A 130 -13.58 -14.26 10.54
N ASP A 131 -12.38 -14.23 11.12
CA ASP A 131 -11.20 -14.96 10.63
C ASP A 131 -10.87 -14.67 9.16
N PHE A 132 -11.16 -13.44 8.72
CA PHE A 132 -10.88 -12.94 7.37
C PHE A 132 -11.58 -13.77 6.27
N GLN A 133 -12.82 -14.19 6.52
CA GLN A 133 -13.63 -15.01 5.62
C GLN A 133 -14.78 -14.22 4.97
N GLY A 134 -15.32 -14.75 3.87
CA GLY A 134 -16.47 -14.16 3.19
C GLY A 134 -16.08 -13.13 2.12
N GLN A 135 -17.01 -12.23 1.79
CA GLN A 135 -16.77 -11.15 0.84
C GLN A 135 -15.70 -10.18 1.37
N GLN A 136 -14.82 -9.73 0.49
CA GLN A 136 -13.76 -8.76 0.78
C GLN A 136 -14.20 -7.36 0.35
N PHE A 137 -13.76 -6.34 1.10
CA PHE A 137 -14.03 -4.94 0.84
C PHE A 137 -12.72 -4.14 0.94
N ILE A 138 -12.31 -3.49 -0.15
CA ILE A 138 -11.16 -2.60 -0.12
C ILE A 138 -11.52 -1.29 0.60
N LEU A 139 -10.69 -0.91 1.57
CA LEU A 139 -10.85 0.28 2.40
C LEU A 139 -9.56 1.11 2.28
N GLU A 140 -9.56 2.06 1.36
CA GLU A 140 -8.46 3.01 1.15
C GLU A 140 -8.71 4.26 2.01
N ARG A 141 -7.69 5.14 2.12
CA ARG A 141 -7.81 6.39 2.87
C ARG A 141 -9.07 7.17 2.46
N GLY A 142 -9.94 7.45 3.42
CA GLY A 142 -11.22 8.10 3.15
C GLY A 142 -12.28 7.88 4.23
N GLU A 143 -13.48 8.33 3.93
CA GLU A 143 -14.65 8.22 4.79
C GLU A 143 -15.73 7.37 4.12
N TYR A 144 -16.26 6.39 4.85
CA TYR A 144 -17.28 5.44 4.40
C TYR A 144 -18.49 5.55 5.34
N PRO A 145 -19.44 6.47 5.07
CA PRO A 145 -20.52 6.79 6.01
C PRO A 145 -21.61 5.71 6.13
N HIS A 146 -21.69 4.77 5.20
CA HIS A 146 -22.64 3.65 5.19
C HIS A 146 -22.06 2.49 4.37
N TRP A 147 -22.72 1.33 4.44
CA TRP A 147 -22.18 0.09 3.88
C TRP A 147 -21.94 0.14 2.37
N ASP A 148 -22.80 0.84 1.61
CA ASP A 148 -22.67 0.86 0.15
C ASP A 148 -21.40 1.62 -0.33
N ALA A 149 -20.85 2.49 0.51
CA ALA A 149 -19.67 3.29 0.22
C ALA A 149 -18.41 2.42 0.05
N TYR A 150 -18.35 1.26 0.71
CA TYR A 150 -17.25 0.28 0.56
C TYR A 150 -17.66 -0.99 -0.19
N SER A 151 -18.95 -1.34 -0.20
CA SER A 151 -19.42 -2.55 -0.88
C SER A 151 -19.37 -2.41 -2.41
N GLY A 152 -19.55 -1.19 -2.92
CA GLY A 152 -19.67 -0.93 -4.36
C GLY A 152 -20.95 -1.54 -4.94
N SER A 153 -20.99 -1.73 -6.27
CA SER A 153 -22.12 -2.37 -6.97
C SER A 153 -22.09 -3.90 -6.84
N LEU A 154 -22.24 -4.41 -5.62
CA LEU A 154 -22.50 -5.82 -5.36
C LEU A 154 -23.96 -6.17 -5.69
N SER A 155 -24.19 -7.37 -6.22
CA SER A 155 -25.52 -7.85 -6.62
C SER A 155 -26.36 -8.33 -5.43
N TYR A 156 -25.75 -8.52 -4.26
CA TYR A 156 -26.42 -8.94 -3.04
C TYR A 156 -26.05 -8.01 -1.88
N HIS A 157 -27.01 -7.84 -0.99
CA HIS A 157 -26.95 -6.87 0.10
C HIS A 157 -26.11 -7.42 1.26
N VAL A 158 -24.91 -6.87 1.45
CA VAL A 158 -23.99 -7.25 2.54
C VAL A 158 -23.69 -6.04 3.40
N GLU A 159 -24.37 -5.95 4.53
CA GLU A 159 -24.10 -4.92 5.54
C GLU A 159 -23.14 -5.42 6.63
N ARG A 160 -22.76 -6.69 6.57
CA ARG A 160 -21.97 -7.33 7.62
C ARG A 160 -20.48 -7.12 7.34
N LEU A 161 -19.75 -6.63 8.33
CA LEU A 161 -18.28 -6.55 8.32
C LEU A 161 -17.77 -6.94 9.71
N MET A 162 -17.16 -8.12 9.84
CA MET A 162 -16.85 -8.74 11.14
C MET A 162 -15.35 -8.86 11.44
N SER A 163 -14.49 -8.71 10.43
CA SER A 163 -13.05 -8.71 10.60
C SER A 163 -12.38 -7.77 9.61
N LEU A 164 -11.19 -7.30 9.94
CA LEU A 164 -10.43 -6.37 9.11
C LEU A 164 -8.93 -6.49 9.37
N ARG A 165 -8.12 -6.20 8.35
CA ARG A 165 -6.66 -6.13 8.49
C ARG A 165 -6.05 -5.09 7.56
N PRO A 166 -4.87 -4.55 7.90
CA PRO A 166 -4.11 -3.71 6.99
C PRO A 166 -3.54 -4.51 5.81
N ILE A 167 -3.24 -3.80 4.73
CA ILE A 167 -2.57 -4.27 3.52
C ILE A 167 -1.19 -3.60 3.47
N TYR A 168 -0.20 -4.20 4.14
CA TYR A 168 1.12 -3.59 4.32
C TYR A 168 1.90 -3.40 3.01
N CYS A 169 1.69 -4.28 2.05
CA CYS A 169 2.38 -4.22 0.76
C CYS A 169 1.70 -3.29 -0.26
N ALA A 170 0.61 -2.59 0.08
CA ALA A 170 -0.02 -1.66 -0.84
C ALA A 170 0.98 -0.57 -1.27
N ALA A 171 1.31 -0.50 -2.55
CA ALA A 171 2.33 0.41 -3.08
C ALA A 171 1.98 0.86 -4.51
N HIS A 172 1.00 1.76 -4.63
CA HIS A 172 0.36 2.14 -5.90
C HIS A 172 1.32 2.35 -7.08
N GLN A 173 2.42 3.10 -6.90
CA GLN A 173 3.34 3.45 -7.99
C GLN A 173 4.27 2.31 -8.43
N SER A 174 4.42 1.27 -7.61
CA SER A 174 5.30 0.12 -7.86
C SER A 174 4.54 -1.20 -7.97
N SER A 175 3.21 -1.17 -7.91
CA SER A 175 2.37 -2.37 -8.02
C SER A 175 2.50 -3.00 -9.39
N ARG A 176 2.80 -4.31 -9.41
CA ARG A 176 3.01 -5.09 -10.62
C ARG A 176 2.57 -6.53 -10.41
N MET A 177 1.76 -7.05 -11.32
CA MET A 177 1.32 -8.45 -11.32
C MET A 177 1.26 -9.02 -12.72
N ILE A 178 1.26 -10.34 -12.83
CA ILE A 178 1.02 -11.06 -14.09
C ILE A 178 -0.29 -11.83 -13.95
N ILE A 179 -1.18 -11.69 -14.92
CA ILE A 179 -2.39 -12.51 -15.02
C ILE A 179 -2.22 -13.57 -16.11
N PHE A 180 -2.82 -14.74 -15.91
CA PHE A 180 -2.73 -15.90 -16.79
C PHE A 180 -4.11 -16.40 -17.20
N GLU A 181 -4.22 -16.89 -18.42
CA GLU A 181 -5.47 -17.39 -19.00
C GLU A 181 -5.96 -18.66 -18.29
N ARG A 182 -5.04 -19.49 -17.78
CA ARG A 182 -5.35 -20.76 -17.14
C ARG A 182 -4.77 -20.80 -15.73
N GLU A 183 -5.29 -21.74 -14.94
CA GLU A 183 -4.77 -22.06 -13.61
C GLU A 183 -3.30 -22.50 -13.68
N ASN A 184 -2.61 -22.44 -12.53
CA ASN A 184 -1.22 -22.85 -12.38
C ASN A 184 -0.24 -22.11 -13.33
N PHE A 185 -0.50 -20.82 -13.60
CA PHE A 185 0.35 -19.95 -14.40
C PHE A 185 0.53 -20.40 -15.85
N MET A 186 -0.51 -21.02 -16.41
CA MET A 186 -0.50 -21.57 -17.77
C MET A 186 -1.26 -20.69 -18.77
N GLY A 187 -0.98 -20.90 -20.06
CA GLY A 187 -1.66 -20.21 -21.15
C GLY A 187 -1.03 -18.85 -21.46
N ARG A 188 -1.79 -17.97 -22.13
CA ARG A 188 -1.34 -16.60 -22.40
C ARG A 188 -1.28 -15.82 -21.09
N SER A 189 -0.35 -14.88 -21.02
CA SER A 189 -0.18 -14.00 -19.87
C SER A 189 0.09 -12.55 -20.29
N VAL A 190 -0.20 -11.63 -19.37
CA VAL A 190 0.08 -10.21 -19.54
C VAL A 190 0.46 -9.60 -18.18
N GLU A 191 1.43 -8.70 -18.19
CA GLU A 191 1.82 -7.91 -17.02
C GLU A 191 0.87 -6.71 -16.86
N ILE A 192 0.42 -6.48 -15.63
CA ILE A 192 -0.47 -5.42 -15.21
C ILE A 192 0.32 -4.48 -14.30
N CYS A 193 0.53 -3.26 -14.77
CA CYS A 193 1.22 -2.18 -14.04
C CYS A 193 0.33 -0.95 -13.83
N ASP A 194 -0.89 -0.96 -14.39
CA ASP A 194 -1.85 0.15 -14.40
C ASP A 194 -3.26 -0.32 -14.03
N ASP A 195 -4.16 0.66 -13.90
CA ASP A 195 -5.56 0.41 -13.57
C ASP A 195 -6.36 0.17 -14.87
N TYR A 196 -7.08 -0.94 -14.91
CA TYR A 196 -7.86 -1.36 -16.07
C TYR A 196 -9.34 -1.49 -15.69
N PRO A 197 -10.19 -0.49 -16.01
CA PRO A 197 -11.63 -0.57 -15.77
C PRO A 197 -12.32 -1.60 -16.70
N SER A 198 -11.64 -2.07 -17.75
CA SER A 198 -12.07 -3.20 -18.56
C SER A 198 -10.85 -3.97 -19.06
N LEU A 199 -10.72 -5.24 -18.65
CA LEU A 199 -9.69 -6.13 -19.18
C LEU A 199 -9.91 -6.40 -20.67
N GLN A 200 -11.17 -6.52 -21.10
CA GLN A 200 -11.52 -6.67 -22.52
C GLN A 200 -11.09 -5.45 -23.33
N GLY A 201 -11.23 -4.25 -22.79
CA GLY A 201 -10.74 -3.01 -23.41
C GLY A 201 -9.21 -2.97 -23.57
N MET A 202 -8.47 -3.68 -22.73
CA MET A 202 -7.01 -3.84 -22.85
C MET A 202 -6.62 -4.93 -23.87
N GLY A 203 -7.56 -5.77 -24.30
CA GLY A 203 -7.29 -6.90 -25.20
C GLY A 203 -7.28 -8.26 -24.51
N TRP A 204 -7.70 -8.35 -23.25
CA TRP A 204 -7.96 -9.63 -22.59
C TRP A 204 -9.26 -10.24 -23.09
N MET A 205 -9.16 -11.30 -23.88
CA MET A 205 -10.30 -11.81 -24.68
C MET A 205 -11.36 -12.55 -23.86
N MET A 206 -10.99 -13.11 -22.72
CA MET A 206 -11.87 -13.95 -21.90
C MET A 206 -12.43 -13.16 -20.71
N PRO A 207 -13.63 -13.49 -20.20
CA PRO A 207 -14.13 -12.91 -18.96
C PRO A 207 -13.47 -13.49 -17.71
N GLU A 208 -12.72 -14.60 -17.82
CA GLU A 208 -12.01 -15.23 -16.72
C GLU A 208 -10.52 -14.88 -16.68
N VAL A 209 -9.96 -14.92 -15.47
CA VAL A 209 -8.52 -15.01 -15.22
C VAL A 209 -8.26 -16.35 -14.53
N GLY A 210 -7.38 -17.18 -15.07
CA GLY A 210 -7.14 -18.52 -14.52
C GLY A 210 -6.23 -18.53 -13.30
N SER A 211 -5.19 -17.70 -13.31
CA SER A 211 -4.27 -17.53 -12.18
C SER A 211 -3.55 -16.20 -12.22
N MET A 212 -2.93 -15.80 -11.11
CA MET A 212 -2.26 -14.51 -10.97
C MET A 212 -0.97 -14.65 -10.15
N HIS A 213 0.05 -13.89 -10.50
CA HIS A 213 1.28 -13.75 -9.71
C HIS A 213 1.54 -12.28 -9.40
N VAL A 214 1.42 -11.88 -8.13
CA VAL A 214 1.67 -10.50 -7.67
C VAL A 214 3.14 -10.35 -7.31
N GLN A 215 3.88 -9.63 -8.15
CA GLN A 215 5.32 -9.48 -7.96
C GLN A 215 5.64 -8.41 -6.93
N CYS A 216 4.89 -7.31 -6.96
CA CYS A 216 5.06 -6.17 -6.07
C CYS A 216 3.70 -5.52 -5.83
N GLY A 217 3.51 -4.93 -4.66
CA GLY A 217 2.32 -4.16 -4.36
C GLY A 217 1.11 -5.00 -4.01
N ALA A 218 -0.06 -4.38 -4.14
CA ALA A 218 -1.35 -5.03 -3.99
C ALA A 218 -2.34 -4.51 -5.03
N PHE A 219 -3.30 -5.36 -5.38
CA PHE A 219 -4.34 -5.12 -6.37
C PHE A 219 -5.70 -5.52 -5.81
N VAL A 220 -6.74 -4.87 -6.32
CA VAL A 220 -8.11 -5.34 -6.18
C VAL A 220 -8.65 -5.73 -7.56
N CYS A 221 -9.13 -6.97 -7.64
CA CYS A 221 -9.71 -7.56 -8.83
C CYS A 221 -11.24 -7.61 -8.68
N TYR A 222 -11.98 -7.26 -9.73
CA TYR A 222 -13.44 -7.17 -9.71
C TYR A 222 -14.08 -8.07 -10.75
N GLN A 223 -15.23 -8.64 -10.37
CA GLN A 223 -16.02 -9.54 -11.22
C GLN A 223 -16.50 -8.90 -12.53
N TYR A 224 -16.84 -7.60 -12.51
CA TYR A 224 -17.39 -6.88 -13.65
C TYR A 224 -16.55 -5.66 -14.05
N PRO A 225 -16.75 -5.09 -15.25
CA PRO A 225 -16.05 -3.89 -15.68
C PRO A 225 -16.51 -2.68 -14.88
N GLY A 226 -15.62 -1.69 -14.76
CA GLY A 226 -15.84 -0.46 -14.00
C GLY A 226 -15.77 -0.67 -12.49
N TYR A 227 -14.98 -1.65 -12.02
CA TYR A 227 -14.74 -1.91 -10.60
C TYR A 227 -16.02 -2.30 -9.82
N ARG A 228 -16.80 -3.22 -10.38
CA ARG A 228 -18.12 -3.64 -9.85
C ARG A 228 -18.17 -5.14 -9.56
N GLY A 229 -19.15 -5.53 -8.74
CA GLY A 229 -19.34 -6.90 -8.30
C GLY A 229 -18.39 -7.30 -7.18
N GLN A 230 -18.14 -8.59 -7.05
CA GLN A 230 -17.26 -9.14 -6.02
C GLN A 230 -15.83 -8.62 -6.16
N GLN A 231 -15.24 -8.25 -5.03
CA GLN A 231 -13.88 -7.76 -4.90
C GLN A 231 -12.96 -8.86 -4.35
N TYR A 232 -11.74 -8.95 -4.87
CA TYR A 232 -10.71 -9.90 -4.45
C TYR A 232 -9.37 -9.19 -4.30
N ILE A 233 -8.75 -9.29 -3.12
CA ILE A 233 -7.49 -8.62 -2.83
C ILE A 233 -6.31 -9.57 -3.13
N MET A 234 -5.41 -9.11 -4.00
CA MET A 234 -4.19 -9.83 -4.38
C MET A 234 -2.97 -9.07 -3.85
N GLU A 235 -2.16 -9.71 -3.02
CA GLU A 235 -1.03 -9.12 -2.30
C GLU A 235 0.26 -9.88 -2.62
N CYS A 236 1.38 -9.18 -2.81
CA CYS A 236 2.66 -9.85 -3.05
C CYS A 236 3.19 -10.62 -1.82
N GLU A 237 2.79 -10.24 -0.61
CA GLU A 237 3.24 -10.87 0.63
C GLU A 237 2.40 -12.09 1.03
N ARG A 238 1.15 -12.18 0.56
CA ARG A 238 0.29 -13.35 0.78
C ARG A 238 0.61 -14.42 -0.25
N HIS A 239 0.73 -15.67 0.20
CA HIS A 239 1.04 -16.81 -0.68
C HIS A 239 2.31 -16.61 -1.54
N SER A 240 3.25 -15.77 -1.10
CA SER A 240 4.41 -15.35 -1.93
C SER A 240 4.01 -14.71 -3.28
N GLY A 241 2.82 -14.08 -3.33
CA GLY A 241 2.23 -13.53 -4.53
C GLY A 241 1.56 -14.56 -5.45
N ASP A 242 1.57 -15.85 -5.10
CA ASP A 242 1.11 -16.93 -5.97
C ASP A 242 -0.38 -17.27 -5.76
N TYR A 243 -1.19 -16.91 -6.74
CA TYR A 243 -2.62 -17.22 -6.79
C TYR A 243 -2.93 -18.18 -7.94
N GLN A 244 -2.57 -19.45 -7.74
CA GLN A 244 -2.62 -20.50 -8.76
C GLN A 244 -4.04 -20.92 -9.20
N HIS A 245 -5.04 -20.71 -8.35
CA HIS A 245 -6.41 -21.16 -8.57
C HIS A 245 -7.39 -20.19 -7.89
N TRP A 246 -8.55 -19.92 -8.51
CA TRP A 246 -9.53 -18.91 -8.05
C TRP A 246 -10.08 -19.13 -6.63
N ARG A 247 -10.24 -20.39 -6.19
CA ARG A 247 -10.54 -20.75 -4.79
C ARG A 247 -9.57 -20.16 -3.75
N ASN A 248 -8.35 -19.76 -4.15
CA ASN A 248 -7.35 -19.18 -3.26
C ASN A 248 -7.42 -17.65 -3.23
N TRP A 249 -8.29 -17.02 -4.02
CA TRP A 249 -8.47 -15.56 -4.06
C TRP A 249 -9.28 -15.02 -2.87
N GLY A 250 -10.02 -15.90 -2.21
CA GLY A 250 -10.87 -15.60 -1.07
C GLY A 250 -11.90 -16.70 -0.85
N SER A 251 -12.36 -16.89 0.37
CA SER A 251 -13.25 -18.02 0.70
C SER A 251 -14.67 -17.90 0.13
N HIS A 252 -15.08 -16.69 -0.27
CA HIS A 252 -16.34 -16.47 -0.98
C HIS A 252 -16.19 -16.53 -2.51
N CYS A 253 -14.97 -16.71 -3.05
CA CYS A 253 -14.79 -16.80 -4.50
C CYS A 253 -15.47 -18.07 -5.03
N GLN A 254 -16.34 -17.94 -6.03
CA GLN A 254 -17.09 -19.05 -6.65
C GLN A 254 -16.77 -19.25 -8.13
N THR A 255 -16.12 -18.28 -8.76
CA THR A 255 -15.87 -18.23 -10.20
C THR A 255 -14.54 -17.53 -10.48
N PRO A 256 -13.78 -17.95 -11.51
CA PRO A 256 -12.58 -17.25 -11.98
C PRO A 256 -12.88 -15.95 -12.76
N GLN A 257 -14.14 -15.50 -12.81
CA GLN A 257 -14.54 -14.31 -13.54
C GLN A 257 -13.94 -13.02 -12.94
N ILE A 258 -13.10 -12.34 -13.72
CA ILE A 258 -12.50 -11.04 -13.39
C ILE A 258 -12.47 -10.18 -14.66
N GLN A 259 -13.02 -8.97 -14.58
CA GLN A 259 -13.17 -8.09 -15.76
C GLN A 259 -12.64 -6.67 -15.56
N SER A 260 -12.28 -6.29 -14.34
CA SER A 260 -11.49 -5.09 -14.09
C SER A 260 -10.54 -5.28 -12.93
N ILE A 261 -9.40 -4.58 -12.97
CA ILE A 261 -8.31 -4.67 -12.00
C ILE A 261 -7.80 -3.26 -11.75
N ARG A 262 -7.48 -2.91 -10.50
CA ARG A 262 -6.76 -1.69 -10.17
C ARG A 262 -5.76 -1.92 -9.04
N ARG A 263 -4.75 -1.08 -8.99
CA ARG A 263 -3.76 -1.00 -7.92
C ARG A 263 -4.40 -0.38 -6.68
N ILE A 264 -3.99 -0.85 -5.51
CA ILE A 264 -4.44 -0.32 -4.23
C ILE A 264 -3.59 0.91 -3.85
N GLN A 265 -4.26 1.96 -3.37
CA GLN A 265 -3.67 3.20 -2.84
C GLN A 265 -3.50 3.10 -1.32
N HIS A 266 -2.41 3.65 -0.77
CA HIS A 266 -2.11 3.69 0.67
C HIS A 266 -1.99 5.12 1.19
#